data_AF-A0A091BGD1-F1
#
_entry.id   AF-A0A091BGD1-F1
#
_cell.length_a   1.000
_cell.length_b   1.000
_cell.length_c   1.000
_cell.angle_alpha   90.00
_cell.angle_beta   90.00
_cell.angle_gamma   90.00
#
_symmetry.space_group_name_H-M   'P 1'
#
loop_
_entity.id
_entity.type
_entity.pdbx_description
1 polymer ?
#
loop_
_entity_poly.entity_id
_entity_poly.type
_entity_poly.pdbx_seq_one_letter_code
_entity_poly.pdbx_strand_id
1 'polypeptide(L)'
;MLIPVGPPAAQEITVYRCQDAQGRVTLQDEPCPAGTVQGTRRMQRPQDPPPKPAAPPAAAPETTPPAAAPEPAPPPRPSPPTLYQCTAYDGAVRYSENYDPNPRCIPLAVLGYDAGPWGATCRWVEDSCVRLDDASACRVYAEKFEQAESDALHAFSDTAAYRKSEVIRLRQILDDSCR
;
A
#
# COMPACT_ATOMS: atom_id res chain seq x y z
N MET A 1 48.39 47.18 -4.31
CA MET A 1 48.24 46.74 -5.72
C MET A 1 47.37 45.51 -5.73
N LEU A 2 46.15 45.61 -6.25
CA LEU A 2 45.25 44.47 -6.51
C LEU A 2 45.43 44.06 -7.98
N ILE A 3 45.80 42.81 -8.24
CA ILE A 3 45.85 42.25 -9.60
C ILE A 3 44.49 41.56 -9.84
N PRO A 4 43.71 41.96 -10.87
CA PRO A 4 42.50 41.26 -11.23
C PRO A 4 42.86 39.99 -12.01
N VAL A 5 42.41 38.83 -11.53
CA VAL A 5 42.44 37.58 -12.30
C VAL A 5 41.12 37.49 -13.06
N GLY A 6 41.20 37.60 -14.40
CA GLY A 6 40.06 37.38 -15.29
C GLY A 6 39.71 35.88 -15.42
N PRO A 7 38.48 35.54 -15.87
CA PRO A 7 38.03 34.17 -16.00
C PRO A 7 38.85 33.38 -17.03
N PRO A 8 38.99 32.04 -16.88
CA PRO A 8 39.74 31.22 -17.81
C PRO A 8 39.05 31.21 -19.17
N ALA A 9 39.82 31.41 -20.25
CA ALA A 9 39.32 31.34 -21.60
C ALA A 9 38.87 29.91 -21.94
N ALA A 10 37.63 29.78 -22.41
CA ALA A 10 37.10 28.55 -22.97
C ALA A 10 37.98 28.07 -24.14
N GLN A 11 38.59 26.89 -24.02
CA GLN A 11 39.34 26.29 -25.12
C GLN A 11 38.36 25.55 -26.05
N GLU A 12 38.13 26.11 -27.25
CA GLU A 12 37.35 25.46 -28.29
C GLU A 12 38.18 24.36 -28.96
N ILE A 13 37.62 23.15 -29.06
CA ILE A 13 38.18 22.03 -29.80
C ILE A 13 37.37 21.82 -31.09
N THR A 14 38.06 21.52 -32.19
CA THR A 14 37.42 21.25 -33.48
C THR A 14 37.50 19.75 -33.77
N VAL A 15 36.34 19.13 -33.97
CA VAL A 15 36.22 17.71 -34.32
C VAL A 15 35.61 17.60 -35.71
N TYR A 16 36.21 16.77 -36.56
CA TYR A 16 35.75 16.50 -37.92
C TYR A 16 34.91 15.24 -37.97
N ARG A 17 33.74 15.37 -38.60
CA ARG A 17 32.81 14.29 -38.91
C ARG A 17 33.03 13.88 -40.35
N CYS A 18 33.57 12.69 -40.56
CA CYS A 18 33.87 12.16 -41.87
C CYS A 18 32.82 11.12 -42.24
N GLN A 19 32.17 11.30 -43.38
CA GLN A 19 31.22 10.33 -43.92
C GLN A 19 31.75 9.70 -45.21
N ASP A 20 31.83 8.37 -45.24
CA ASP A 20 32.26 7.63 -46.42
C ASP A 20 31.12 7.44 -47.44
N ALA A 21 31.46 6.90 -48.62
CA ALA A 21 30.49 6.67 -49.71
C ALA A 21 29.41 5.63 -49.34
N GLN A 22 29.64 4.80 -48.33
CA GLN A 22 28.68 3.83 -47.79
C GLN A 22 27.81 4.43 -46.67
N GLY A 23 27.99 5.73 -46.39
CA GLY A 23 27.21 6.48 -45.42
C GLY A 23 27.66 6.30 -43.97
N ARG A 24 28.76 5.59 -43.70
CA ARG A 24 29.28 5.40 -42.34
C ARG A 24 29.98 6.67 -41.88
N VAL A 25 29.85 6.97 -40.59
CA VAL A 25 30.30 8.22 -40.00
C VAL A 25 31.29 7.95 -38.88
N THR A 26 32.44 8.60 -38.95
CA THR A 26 33.44 8.63 -37.88
C THR A 26 33.67 10.06 -37.41
N LEU A 27 34.10 10.22 -36.15
CA LEU A 27 34.52 11.49 -35.56
C LEU A 27 36.01 11.40 -35.25
N GLN A 28 36.76 12.41 -35.65
CA GLN A 28 38.22 12.46 -35.49
C GLN A 28 38.69 13.91 -35.34
N ASP A 29 39.87 14.08 -34.73
CA ASP A 29 40.44 15.40 -34.46
C ASP A 29 41.23 15.95 -35.66
N GLU A 30 41.47 15.14 -36.69
CA GLU A 30 42.17 15.51 -37.94
C GLU A 30 41.21 15.65 -39.13
N PRO A 31 41.52 16.50 -40.14
CA PRO A 31 40.69 16.66 -41.33
C PRO A 31 40.41 15.34 -42.05
N CYS A 32 39.25 15.23 -42.68
CA CYS A 32 38.81 13.99 -43.31
C CYS A 32 39.68 13.62 -44.52
N PRO A 33 39.94 12.31 -44.76
CA PRO A 33 40.69 11.88 -45.93
C PRO A 33 39.93 12.18 -47.23
N ALA A 34 40.67 12.39 -48.31
CA ALA A 34 40.11 12.73 -49.61
C ALA A 34 39.09 11.68 -50.09
N GLY A 35 37.96 12.14 -50.63
CA GLY A 35 36.86 11.27 -51.08
C GLY A 35 35.78 11.00 -50.03
N THR A 36 35.86 11.62 -48.84
CA THR A 36 34.79 11.59 -47.83
C THR A 36 34.13 12.96 -47.66
N VAL A 37 32.88 13.00 -47.20
CA VAL A 37 32.17 14.25 -46.91
C VAL A 37 32.54 14.72 -45.51
N GLN A 38 33.12 15.93 -45.44
CA GLN A 38 33.61 16.52 -44.20
C GLN A 38 32.61 17.49 -43.58
N GLY A 39 32.24 17.26 -42.32
CA GLY A 39 31.54 18.23 -41.48
C GLY A 39 32.42 18.67 -40.32
N THR A 40 32.57 19.98 -40.10
CA THR A 40 33.36 20.50 -38.98
C THR A 40 32.45 20.84 -37.81
N ARG A 41 32.76 20.36 -36.60
CA ARG A 41 32.05 20.72 -35.37
C ARG A 41 33.02 21.29 -34.34
N ARG A 42 32.80 22.55 -33.95
CA ARG A 42 33.49 23.14 -32.80
C ARG A 42 32.72 22.81 -31.53
N MET A 43 33.42 22.30 -30.54
CA MET A 43 32.89 21.95 -29.24
C MET A 43 33.74 22.61 -28.16
N GLN A 44 33.10 22.98 -27.06
CA GLN A 44 33.83 23.56 -25.94
C GLN A 44 34.38 22.42 -25.07
N ARG A 45 35.67 22.47 -24.77
CA ARG A 45 36.26 21.48 -23.88
C ARG A 45 35.69 21.64 -22.47
N PRO A 46 35.18 20.56 -21.84
CA PRO A 46 34.80 20.58 -20.44
C PRO A 46 35.99 21.00 -19.58
N GLN A 47 35.78 21.95 -18.66
CA GLN A 47 36.81 22.44 -17.75
C GLN A 47 36.75 21.65 -16.44
N ASP A 48 37.89 21.14 -16.01
CA ASP A 48 38.00 20.47 -14.71
C ASP A 48 37.86 21.51 -13.58
N PRO A 49 37.17 21.15 -12.47
CA PRO A 49 37.04 22.04 -11.33
C PRO A 49 38.40 22.29 -10.66
N PRO A 50 38.60 23.45 -10.02
CA PRO A 50 39.86 23.79 -9.38
C PRO A 50 40.20 22.82 -8.24
N PRO A 51 41.50 22.59 -7.96
CA PRO A 51 41.93 21.68 -6.91
C PRO A 51 41.46 22.16 -5.54
N LYS A 52 40.77 21.28 -4.81
CA LYS A 52 40.27 21.54 -3.46
C LYS A 52 41.42 21.48 -2.44
N PRO A 53 41.51 22.41 -1.47
CA PRO A 53 42.50 22.34 -0.40
C PRO A 53 42.40 21.04 0.40
N ALA A 54 43.55 20.51 0.82
CA ALA A 54 43.63 19.32 1.67
C ALA A 54 42.97 19.60 3.03
N ALA A 55 42.10 18.67 3.46
CA ALA A 55 41.49 18.74 4.78
C ALA A 55 42.53 18.44 5.88
N PRO A 56 42.38 19.02 7.10
CA PRO A 56 43.21 18.66 8.25
C PRO A 56 43.08 17.17 8.59
N PRO A 57 44.07 16.58 9.29
CA PRO A 57 43.97 15.19 9.75
C PRO A 57 42.75 15.04 10.66
N ALA A 58 41.89 14.09 10.34
CA ALA A 58 40.77 13.72 11.20
C ALA A 58 41.31 13.17 12.53
N ALA A 59 40.70 13.60 13.64
CA ALA A 59 40.92 12.96 14.93
C ALA A 59 40.53 11.47 14.84
N ALA A 60 41.29 10.60 15.53
CA ALA A 60 41.01 9.18 15.55
C ALA A 60 39.57 8.94 16.07
N PRO A 61 38.79 8.07 15.42
CA PRO A 61 37.45 7.76 15.89
C PRO A 61 37.54 7.09 17.26
N GLU A 62 36.82 7.65 18.24
CA GLU A 62 36.59 6.96 19.50
C GLU A 62 35.75 5.71 19.22
N THR A 63 36.20 4.57 19.73
CA THR A 63 35.51 3.29 19.57
C THR A 63 34.25 3.30 20.41
N THR A 64 33.11 3.68 19.83
CA THR A 64 31.80 3.49 20.46
C THR A 64 31.58 1.99 20.65
N PRO A 65 31.28 1.51 21.87
CA PRO A 65 30.86 0.12 22.07
C PRO A 65 29.72 -0.25 21.11
N PRO A 66 29.69 -1.48 20.58
CA PRO A 66 28.61 -1.93 19.70
C PRO A 66 27.26 -1.67 20.37
N ALA A 67 26.36 -0.96 19.68
CA ALA A 67 24.98 -0.85 20.12
C ALA A 67 24.42 -2.27 20.27
N ALA A 68 23.79 -2.56 21.41
CA ALA A 68 23.11 -3.82 21.64
C ALA A 68 22.16 -4.08 20.47
N ALA A 69 22.18 -5.30 19.93
CA ALA A 69 21.29 -5.68 18.84
C ALA A 69 19.83 -5.43 19.29
N PRO A 70 18.99 -4.81 18.43
CA PRO A 70 17.59 -4.61 18.77
C PRO A 70 16.96 -5.97 19.04
N GLU A 71 16.25 -6.06 20.17
CA GLU A 71 15.52 -7.26 20.56
C GLU A 71 14.52 -7.62 19.44
N PRO A 72 14.36 -8.90 19.09
CA PRO A 72 13.44 -9.30 18.04
C PRO A 72 12.03 -8.81 18.36
N ALA A 73 11.40 -8.13 17.40
CA ALA A 73 10.02 -7.68 17.53
C ALA A 73 9.12 -8.89 17.81
N PRO A 74 8.09 -8.74 18.68
CA PRO A 74 7.12 -9.80 18.88
C PRO A 74 6.47 -10.18 17.55
N PRO A 75 6.08 -11.46 17.38
CA PRO A 75 5.39 -11.89 16.17
C PRO A 75 4.12 -11.07 15.95
N PRO A 76 3.73 -10.82 14.68
CA PRO A 76 2.48 -10.16 14.40
C PRO A 76 1.32 -10.99 14.94
N ARG A 77 0.35 -10.31 15.54
CA ARG A 77 -0.88 -10.95 15.99
C ARG A 77 -1.68 -11.46 14.79
N PRO A 78 -2.44 -12.56 14.94
CA PRO A 78 -3.38 -12.98 13.92
C PRO A 78 -4.45 -11.90 13.71
N SER A 79 -4.90 -11.75 12.45
CA SER A 79 -6.11 -10.98 12.18
C SER A 79 -7.32 -11.63 12.84
N PRO A 80 -8.33 -10.85 13.27
CA PRO A 80 -9.55 -11.42 13.83
C PRO A 80 -10.25 -12.32 12.80
N PRO A 81 -11.11 -13.25 13.24
CA PRO A 81 -11.90 -14.03 12.31
C PRO A 81 -12.70 -13.13 11.38
N THR A 82 -12.97 -13.65 10.18
CA THR A 82 -13.69 -12.88 9.16
C THR A 82 -15.06 -12.46 9.69
N LEU A 83 -15.41 -11.19 9.47
CA LEU A 83 -16.74 -10.68 9.77
C LEU A 83 -17.26 -9.86 8.61
N TYR A 84 -18.54 -10.06 8.28
CA TYR A 84 -19.26 -9.33 7.25
C TYR A 84 -20.33 -8.46 7.89
N GLN A 85 -20.46 -7.23 7.39
CA GLN A 85 -21.63 -6.39 7.62
C GLN A 85 -22.55 -6.53 6.42
N CYS A 86 -23.73 -7.12 6.65
CA CYS A 86 -24.77 -7.26 5.64
C CYS A 86 -25.87 -6.24 5.88
N THR A 87 -26.19 -5.48 4.84
CA THR A 87 -27.26 -4.47 4.88
C THR A 87 -28.41 -4.95 4.01
N ALA A 88 -29.58 -5.11 4.63
CA ALA A 88 -30.81 -5.49 3.95
C ALA A 88 -31.40 -4.34 3.14
N TYR A 89 -32.35 -4.66 2.26
CA TYR A 89 -32.99 -3.67 1.38
C TYR A 89 -33.74 -2.57 2.14
N ASP A 90 -34.18 -2.84 3.37
CA ASP A 90 -34.85 -1.91 4.29
C ASP A 90 -33.86 -1.12 5.17
N GLY A 91 -32.55 -1.32 4.98
CA GLY A 91 -31.49 -0.68 5.74
C GLY A 91 -31.13 -1.40 7.04
N ALA A 92 -31.78 -2.51 7.39
CA ALA A 92 -31.39 -3.28 8.57
C ALA A 92 -29.97 -3.84 8.41
N VAL A 93 -29.14 -3.64 9.43
CA VAL A 93 -27.75 -4.11 9.45
C VAL A 93 -27.64 -5.35 10.32
N ARG A 94 -26.93 -6.37 9.81
CA ARG A 94 -26.60 -7.60 10.54
C ARG A 94 -25.14 -7.97 10.32
N TYR A 95 -24.55 -8.65 11.30
CA TYR A 95 -23.17 -9.11 11.22
C TYR A 95 -23.10 -10.63 11.16
N SER A 96 -22.32 -11.16 10.23
CA SER A 96 -22.16 -12.61 10.02
C SER A 96 -20.68 -12.96 9.91
N GLU A 97 -20.27 -14.07 10.54
CA GLU A 97 -18.90 -14.61 10.40
C GLU A 97 -18.67 -15.29 9.03
N ASN A 98 -19.76 -15.57 8.30
CA ASN A 98 -19.74 -16.13 6.96
C ASN A 98 -20.37 -15.16 5.95
N TYR A 99 -19.98 -15.27 4.67
CA TYR A 99 -20.67 -14.54 3.61
C TYR A 99 -22.07 -15.12 3.45
N ASP A 100 -23.06 -14.39 3.94
CA ASP A 100 -24.46 -14.80 3.96
C ASP A 100 -25.34 -13.64 3.46
N PRO A 101 -25.63 -13.58 2.15
CA PRO A 101 -26.48 -12.54 1.58
C PRO A 101 -27.99 -12.75 1.85
N ASN A 102 -28.38 -13.82 2.56
CA ASN A 102 -29.78 -14.12 2.91
C ASN A 102 -30.79 -13.95 1.75
N PRO A 103 -30.65 -14.75 0.67
CA PRO A 103 -31.53 -14.65 -0.50
C PRO A 103 -32.97 -15.01 -0.12
N ARG A 104 -33.91 -14.10 -0.37
CA ARG A 104 -35.33 -14.30 -0.05
C ARG A 104 -36.26 -13.64 -1.06
N CYS A 105 -37.42 -14.25 -1.26
CA CYS A 105 -38.44 -13.69 -2.14
C CYS A 105 -39.34 -12.74 -1.35
N ILE A 106 -39.22 -11.44 -1.61
CA ILE A 106 -40.05 -10.41 -0.98
C ILE A 106 -41.31 -10.19 -1.83
N PRO A 107 -42.51 -10.30 -1.25
CA PRO A 107 -43.75 -10.03 -1.99
C PRO A 107 -43.73 -8.62 -2.58
N LEU A 108 -44.17 -8.47 -3.84
CA LEU A 108 -44.19 -7.17 -4.51
C LEU A 108 -45.01 -6.11 -3.76
N ALA A 109 -46.07 -6.52 -3.05
CA ALA A 109 -46.88 -5.63 -2.22
C ALA A 109 -46.10 -5.01 -1.05
N VAL A 110 -45.17 -5.74 -0.43
CA VAL A 110 -44.30 -5.22 0.65
C VAL A 110 -43.37 -4.12 0.11
N LEU A 111 -43.00 -4.22 -1.16
CA LEU A 111 -42.18 -3.23 -1.87
C LEU A 111 -43.01 -2.08 -2.47
N GLY A 112 -44.33 -2.05 -2.23
CA GLY A 112 -45.22 -0.98 -2.70
C GLY A 112 -45.67 -1.10 -4.15
N TYR A 113 -45.48 -2.25 -4.81
CA TYR A 113 -45.99 -2.49 -6.16
C TYR A 113 -47.41 -3.07 -6.13
N ASP A 114 -48.24 -2.71 -7.11
CA ASP A 114 -49.53 -3.36 -7.33
C ASP A 114 -49.33 -4.79 -7.83
N ALA A 115 -49.62 -5.77 -6.97
CA ALA A 115 -49.47 -7.19 -7.26
C ALA A 115 -50.72 -7.81 -7.94
N GLY A 116 -51.77 -7.01 -8.16
CA GLY A 116 -53.05 -7.48 -8.72
C GLY A 116 -53.72 -8.58 -7.87
N PRO A 117 -54.84 -9.15 -8.36
CA PRO A 117 -55.63 -10.15 -7.62
C PRO A 117 -54.93 -11.51 -7.48
N TRP A 118 -53.82 -11.73 -8.18
CA TRP A 118 -53.10 -13.01 -8.21
C TRP A 118 -51.89 -13.09 -7.29
N GLY A 119 -51.58 -12.02 -6.52
CA GLY A 119 -50.89 -11.98 -5.21
C GLY A 119 -49.55 -12.70 -4.99
N ALA A 120 -49.07 -13.51 -5.92
CA ALA A 120 -47.99 -14.48 -5.75
C ALA A 120 -46.70 -14.06 -6.45
N THR A 121 -46.63 -12.82 -6.97
CA THR A 121 -45.41 -12.28 -7.56
C THR A 121 -44.51 -11.73 -6.46
N CYS A 122 -43.26 -12.20 -6.45
CA CYS A 122 -42.24 -11.76 -5.53
C CYS A 122 -40.95 -11.41 -6.28
N ARG A 123 -40.17 -10.51 -5.68
CA ARG A 123 -38.84 -10.16 -6.15
C ARG A 123 -37.82 -10.87 -5.27
N TRP A 124 -36.90 -11.61 -5.89
CA TRP A 124 -35.72 -12.09 -5.20
C TRP A 124 -34.83 -10.91 -4.83
N VAL A 125 -34.54 -10.79 -3.54
CA VAL A 125 -33.59 -9.82 -3.01
C VAL A 125 -32.50 -10.57 -2.25
N GLU A 126 -31.34 -9.95 -2.24
CA GLU A 126 -30.19 -10.35 -1.46
C GLU A 126 -29.71 -9.11 -0.70
N ASP A 127 -29.22 -9.32 0.51
CA ASP A 127 -28.62 -8.27 1.31
C ASP A 127 -27.20 -7.99 0.80
N SER A 128 -26.77 -6.74 0.87
CA SER A 128 -25.41 -6.33 0.46
C SER A 128 -24.44 -6.59 1.61
N CYS A 129 -23.56 -7.58 1.45
CA CYS A 129 -22.56 -7.95 2.45
C CYS A 129 -21.17 -7.41 2.08
N VAL A 130 -20.58 -6.63 2.97
CA VAL A 130 -19.19 -6.18 2.88
C VAL A 130 -18.35 -6.84 3.97
N ARG A 131 -17.16 -7.31 3.61
CA ARG A 131 -16.17 -7.79 4.58
C ARG A 131 -15.64 -6.59 5.36
N LEU A 132 -15.63 -6.68 6.68
CA LEU A 132 -15.05 -5.66 7.55
C LEU A 132 -13.53 -5.77 7.56
N ASP A 133 -12.87 -4.62 7.68
CA ASP A 133 -11.45 -4.56 8.06
C ASP A 133 -11.23 -5.01 9.50
N ASP A 134 -9.99 -5.32 9.86
CA ASP A 134 -9.62 -5.86 11.19
C ASP A 134 -10.07 -4.96 12.34
N ALA A 135 -9.92 -3.63 12.21
CA ALA A 135 -10.31 -2.71 13.27
C ALA A 135 -11.83 -2.65 13.46
N SER A 136 -12.58 -2.65 12.36
CA SER A 136 -14.04 -2.69 12.37
C SER A 136 -14.57 -4.03 12.87
N ALA A 137 -13.96 -5.16 12.48
CA ALA A 137 -14.30 -6.48 12.99
C ALA A 137 -14.06 -6.58 14.51
N CYS A 138 -12.92 -6.08 15.00
CA CYS A 138 -12.63 -6.07 16.44
C CYS A 138 -13.64 -5.27 17.26
N ARG A 139 -14.13 -4.12 16.77
CA ARG A 139 -15.20 -3.37 17.44
C ARG A 139 -16.47 -4.20 17.58
N VAL A 140 -16.90 -4.86 16.50
CA VAL A 140 -18.12 -5.69 16.52
C VAL A 140 -17.92 -6.96 17.38
N TYR A 141 -16.73 -7.56 17.41
CA TYR A 141 -16.45 -8.68 18.31
C TYR A 141 -16.48 -8.27 19.78
N ALA A 142 -16.08 -7.04 20.11
CA ALA A 142 -16.20 -6.50 21.47
C ALA A 142 -17.68 -6.37 21.87
N GLU A 143 -18.52 -5.79 21.00
CA GLU A 143 -19.97 -5.72 21.22
C GLU A 143 -20.61 -7.12 21.38
N LYS A 144 -20.21 -8.07 20.53
CA LYS A 144 -20.67 -9.47 20.63
C LYS A 144 -20.24 -10.12 21.95
N PHE A 145 -19.03 -9.83 22.43
CA PHE A 145 -18.52 -10.35 23.70
C PHE A 145 -19.35 -9.82 24.88
N GLU A 146 -19.63 -8.52 24.93
CA GLU A 146 -20.48 -7.93 25.97
C GLU A 146 -21.89 -8.53 25.95
N GLN A 147 -22.48 -8.68 24.76
CA GLN A 147 -23.79 -9.34 24.61
C GLN A 147 -23.72 -10.80 25.08
N ALA A 148 -22.68 -11.54 24.73
CA ALA A 148 -22.51 -12.94 25.13
C ALA A 148 -22.35 -13.10 26.65
N GLU A 149 -21.67 -12.18 27.32
CA GLU A 149 -21.57 -12.17 28.78
C GLU A 149 -22.94 -11.97 29.43
N SER A 150 -23.71 -10.99 28.95
CA SER A 150 -25.10 -10.78 29.38
C SER A 150 -25.97 -12.02 29.14
N ASP A 151 -25.93 -12.58 27.93
CA ASP A 151 -26.68 -13.79 27.57
C ASP A 151 -26.30 -14.98 28.45
N ALA A 152 -25.01 -15.13 28.80
CA ALA A 152 -24.54 -16.21 29.66
C ALA A 152 -24.99 -16.04 31.12
N LEU A 153 -25.07 -14.81 31.62
CA LEU A 153 -25.60 -14.51 32.96
C LEU A 153 -27.09 -14.82 33.08
N HIS A 154 -27.84 -14.63 31.99
CA HIS A 154 -29.29 -14.83 31.93
C HIS A 154 -29.71 -16.15 31.28
N ALA A 155 -28.76 -17.07 31.04
CA ALA A 155 -29.03 -18.33 30.37
C ALA A 155 -29.85 -19.30 31.24
N PHE A 156 -30.81 -19.97 30.62
CA PHE A 156 -31.47 -21.14 31.20
C PHE A 156 -30.49 -22.32 31.29
N SER A 157 -30.75 -23.25 32.21
CA SER A 157 -29.83 -24.36 32.51
C SER A 157 -29.53 -25.26 31.31
N ASP A 158 -30.49 -25.41 30.39
CA ASP A 158 -30.38 -26.20 29.17
C ASP A 158 -29.44 -25.56 28.11
N THR A 159 -29.30 -24.23 28.12
CA THR A 159 -28.46 -23.47 27.18
C THR A 159 -27.19 -22.90 27.82
N ALA A 160 -27.06 -22.97 29.15
CA ALA A 160 -25.97 -22.35 29.91
C ALA A 160 -24.58 -22.82 29.46
N ALA A 161 -24.39 -24.10 29.13
CA ALA A 161 -23.11 -24.61 28.67
C ALA A 161 -22.67 -23.96 27.34
N TYR A 162 -23.60 -23.84 26.39
CA TYR A 162 -23.35 -23.20 25.10
C TYR A 162 -23.07 -21.69 25.24
N ARG A 163 -23.86 -20.98 26.05
CA ARG A 163 -23.64 -19.54 26.27
C ARG A 163 -22.28 -19.27 26.91
N LYS A 164 -21.85 -20.11 27.86
CA LYS A 164 -20.51 -20.04 28.44
C LYS A 164 -19.40 -20.31 27.41
N SER A 165 -19.59 -21.28 26.51
CA SER A 165 -18.60 -21.52 25.45
C SER A 165 -18.46 -20.35 24.49
N GLU A 166 -19.55 -19.63 24.19
CA GLU A 166 -19.49 -18.43 23.34
C GLU A 166 -18.73 -17.29 24.00
N VAL A 167 -18.91 -17.06 25.31
CA VAL A 167 -18.10 -16.08 26.06
C VAL A 167 -16.61 -16.41 25.98
N ILE A 168 -16.24 -17.70 26.15
CA ILE A 168 -14.85 -18.15 26.06
C ILE A 168 -14.28 -17.90 24.66
N ARG A 169 -15.03 -18.28 23.61
CA ARG A 169 -14.62 -18.10 22.21
C ARG A 169 -14.39 -16.63 21.89
N LEU A 170 -15.34 -15.77 22.23
CA LEU A 170 -15.27 -14.34 21.94
C LEU A 170 -14.15 -13.65 22.71
N ARG A 171 -13.93 -14.03 23.98
CA ARG A 171 -12.78 -13.53 24.76
C ARG A 171 -11.46 -13.89 24.09
N GLN A 172 -11.31 -15.13 23.64
CA GLN A 172 -10.10 -15.58 22.96
C GLN A 172 -9.83 -14.76 21.68
N ILE A 173 -10.86 -14.51 20.87
CA ILE A 173 -10.74 -13.68 19.67
C ILE A 173 -10.20 -12.28 20.02
N LEU A 174 -10.76 -11.67 21.06
CA LEU A 174 -10.34 -10.34 21.50
C LEU A 174 -8.89 -10.33 22.02
N ASP A 175 -8.53 -11.33 22.82
CA ASP A 175 -7.20 -11.45 23.40
C ASP A 175 -6.11 -11.68 22.34
N ASP A 176 -6.39 -12.56 21.38
CA ASP A 176 -5.42 -12.97 20.36
C ASP A 176 -5.28 -11.93 19.25
N SER A 177 -6.37 -11.25 18.87
CA SER A 177 -6.42 -10.46 17.62
C SER A 177 -6.68 -8.96 17.81
N CYS A 178 -7.24 -8.51 18.94
CA CYS A 178 -7.79 -7.14 19.08
C CYS A 178 -7.17 -6.29 20.18
N ARG A 179 -6.19 -6.82 20.94
CA ARG A 179 -5.44 -6.10 21.98
C ARG A 179 -4.04 -5.70 21.52
#